data_AF-A0A2G2G0K2-F1
#
_entry.id   AF-A0A2G2G0K2-F1
#
_cell.length_a   1.000
_cell.length_b   1.000
_cell.length_c   1.000
_cell.angle_alpha   90.00
_cell.angle_beta   90.00
_cell.angle_gamma   90.00
#
_symmetry.space_group_name_H-M   'P 1'
#
loop_
_entity.id
_entity.type
_entity.pdbx_description
1 polymer ?
#
loop_
_entity_poly.entity_id
_entity_poly.type
_entity_poly.pdbx_seq_one_letter_code
_entity_poly.pdbx_strand_id
1 'polypeptide(L)'
;MTTKESLEIKIKNSLDSQTFLSRLAEQGVKETFPWLVISSLELADVLGVHLQTIANWQIRKQGPIAEPKDHWRGNRRYFSIANITAWLDQVEAWKVYQEWIGTRFYNAENKPKDECEKLIDTVIKTGTYKQPKWKRKGWFCIPDFSFEGAAK
;
A
#
# COMPACT_ATOMS: atom_id res chain seq x y z
N MET A 1 -28.78 22.02 -1.54
CA MET A 1 -28.04 21.72 -2.78
C MET A 1 -26.55 21.68 -2.47
N THR A 2 -26.01 20.51 -2.14
CA THR A 2 -24.56 20.30 -2.09
C THR A 2 -24.04 20.36 -3.51
N THR A 3 -23.42 21.50 -3.85
CA THR A 3 -22.88 21.79 -5.17
C THR A 3 -21.87 20.72 -5.58
N LYS A 4 -21.78 20.45 -6.87
CA LYS A 4 -20.88 19.46 -7.49
C LYS A 4 -19.44 19.55 -6.94
N GLU A 5 -19.00 20.75 -6.60
CA GLU A 5 -17.74 21.05 -5.90
C GLU A 5 -17.62 20.38 -4.52
N SER A 6 -18.67 20.30 -3.71
CA SER A 6 -18.65 19.58 -2.43
C SER A 6 -18.45 18.07 -2.62
N LEU A 7 -18.99 17.52 -3.71
CA LEU A 7 -18.78 16.11 -4.10
C LEU A 7 -17.38 15.89 -4.65
N GLU A 8 -16.87 16.78 -5.49
CA GLU A 8 -15.52 16.73 -6.04
C GLU A 8 -14.44 16.96 -4.97
N ILE A 9 -14.69 17.84 -4.01
CA ILE A 9 -13.84 18.05 -2.82
C ILE A 9 -13.93 16.83 -1.89
N LYS A 10 -15.11 16.22 -1.69
CA LYS A 10 -15.21 14.95 -0.96
C LYS A 10 -14.49 13.81 -1.68
N ILE A 11 -14.54 13.77 -3.01
CA ILE A 11 -13.83 12.78 -3.82
C ILE A 11 -12.32 13.02 -3.78
N LYS A 12 -11.85 14.26 -3.99
CA LYS A 12 -10.43 14.62 -3.88
C LYS A 12 -9.88 14.41 -2.46
N ASN A 13 -10.60 14.84 -1.42
CA ASN A 13 -10.23 14.60 -0.03
C ASN A 13 -10.38 13.11 0.34
N SER A 14 -11.23 12.33 -0.33
CA SER A 14 -11.27 10.86 -0.14
C SER A 14 -10.11 10.13 -0.84
N LEU A 15 -9.45 10.79 -1.79
CA LEU A 15 -8.39 10.23 -2.63
C LEU A 15 -7.00 10.83 -2.30
N ASP A 16 -6.86 11.56 -1.21
CA ASP A 16 -5.58 12.04 -0.75
C ASP A 16 -4.88 10.97 0.11
N SER A 17 -3.56 10.82 -0.04
CA SER A 17 -2.77 9.82 0.68
C SER A 17 -2.75 10.06 2.18
N GLN A 18 -2.69 11.32 2.63
CA GLN A 18 -2.71 11.64 4.06
C GLN A 18 -4.07 11.29 4.69
N THR A 19 -5.15 11.60 3.97
CA THR A 19 -6.50 11.23 4.41
C THR A 19 -6.67 9.71 4.45
N PHE A 20 -6.14 8.98 3.47
CA PHE A 20 -6.10 7.51 3.49
C PHE A 20 -5.37 6.97 4.73
N LEU A 21 -4.16 7.47 5.01
CA LEU A 21 -3.36 7.04 6.16
C LEU A 21 -4.05 7.35 7.50
N SER A 22 -4.74 8.49 7.59
CA SER A 22 -5.50 8.87 8.81
C SER A 22 -6.65 7.89 9.10
N ARG A 23 -7.46 7.54 8.09
CA ARG A 23 -8.55 6.56 8.20
C ARG A 23 -8.05 5.16 8.52
N LEU A 24 -6.89 4.79 7.96
CA LEU A 24 -6.24 3.52 8.26
C LEU A 24 -5.78 3.46 9.73
N ALA A 25 -5.30 4.58 10.28
CA ALA A 25 -4.95 4.68 11.69
C ALA A 25 -6.19 4.58 12.61
N GLU A 26 -7.33 5.16 12.21
CA GLU A 26 -8.63 5.01 12.91
C GLU A 26 -9.09 3.55 12.99
N GLN A 27 -8.81 2.74 11.95
CA GLN A 27 -9.05 1.29 11.95
C GLN A 27 -8.06 0.49 12.84
N GLY A 28 -7.15 1.16 13.53
CA GLY A 28 -6.23 0.55 14.50
C GLY A 28 -4.85 0.20 13.94
N VAL A 29 -4.52 0.61 12.72
CA VAL A 29 -3.16 0.48 12.17
C VAL A 29 -2.27 1.58 12.74
N LYS A 30 -1.64 1.30 13.89
CA LYS A 30 -0.82 2.28 14.63
C LYS A 30 0.47 2.71 13.91
N GLU A 31 1.00 1.88 13.02
CA GLU A 31 2.23 2.18 12.29
C GLU A 31 2.10 1.70 10.85
N THR A 32 2.12 2.67 9.93
CA THR A 32 1.90 2.45 8.49
C THR A 32 3.24 2.21 7.82
N PHE A 33 3.68 0.96 7.82
CA PHE A 33 4.82 0.57 7.00
C PHE A 33 4.41 0.55 5.52
N PRO A 34 5.25 1.04 4.60
CA PRO A 34 4.94 1.02 3.16
C PRO A 34 4.62 -0.39 2.63
N TRP A 35 5.29 -1.40 3.18
CA TRP A 35 5.09 -2.83 2.86
C TRP A 35 3.95 -3.50 3.61
N LEU A 36 3.25 -2.79 4.50
CA LEU A 36 2.04 -3.31 5.09
C LEU A 36 0.99 -3.42 4.00
N VAL A 37 0.29 -4.54 3.92
CA VAL A 37 -0.77 -4.75 2.93
C VAL A 37 -2.13 -4.82 3.60
N ILE A 38 -3.16 -4.41 2.88
CA ILE A 38 -4.57 -4.51 3.27
C ILE A 38 -5.38 -5.24 2.19
N SER A 39 -6.48 -5.86 2.60
CA SER A 39 -7.40 -6.57 1.72
C SER A 39 -8.25 -5.62 0.87
N SER A 40 -8.85 -6.14 -0.21
CA SER A 40 -9.84 -5.39 -0.99
C SER A 40 -11.01 -4.86 -0.15
N LEU A 41 -11.40 -5.57 0.91
CA LEU A 41 -12.49 -5.16 1.80
C LEU A 41 -12.07 -3.99 2.68
N GLU A 42 -10.90 -4.09 3.31
CA GLU A 42 -10.33 -2.99 4.10
C GLU A 42 -10.08 -1.76 3.24
N LEU A 43 -9.52 -1.93 2.04
CA LEU A 43 -9.32 -0.83 1.09
C LEU A 43 -10.63 -0.15 0.69
N ALA A 44 -11.68 -0.93 0.42
CA ALA A 44 -13.00 -0.41 0.08
C ALA A 44 -13.58 0.42 1.23
N ASP A 45 -13.46 -0.08 2.46
CA ASP A 45 -13.92 0.61 3.67
C ASP A 45 -13.16 1.93 3.91
N VAL A 46 -11.83 1.90 3.85
CA VAL A 46 -10.98 3.09 4.05
C VAL A 46 -11.24 4.16 2.99
N LEU A 47 -11.40 3.75 1.72
CA LEU A 47 -11.70 4.69 0.62
C LEU A 47 -13.17 5.11 0.60
N GLY A 48 -14.06 4.46 1.35
CA GLY A 48 -15.50 4.72 1.32
C GLY A 48 -16.16 4.35 -0.01
N VAL A 49 -15.68 3.29 -0.67
CA VAL A 49 -16.20 2.81 -1.96
C VAL A 49 -16.76 1.39 -1.83
N HIS A 50 -17.59 0.98 -2.78
CA HIS A 50 -18.09 -0.40 -2.80
C HIS A 50 -16.99 -1.38 -3.22
N LEU A 51 -16.99 -2.59 -2.64
CA LEU A 51 -16.00 -3.65 -2.98
C LEU A 51 -15.96 -3.97 -4.48
N GLN A 52 -17.12 -3.93 -5.15
CA GLN A 52 -17.22 -4.09 -6.61
C GLN A 52 -16.45 -3.02 -7.38
N THR A 53 -16.35 -1.79 -6.85
CA THR A 53 -15.57 -0.70 -7.45
C THR A 53 -14.09 -1.07 -7.48
N ILE A 54 -13.55 -1.58 -6.36
CA ILE A 54 -12.17 -2.08 -6.29
C ILE A 54 -11.96 -3.20 -7.31
N ALA A 55 -12.89 -4.17 -7.39
CA ALA A 55 -12.79 -5.26 -8.35
C ALA A 55 -12.76 -4.77 -9.80
N ASN A 56 -13.62 -3.79 -10.14
CA ASN A 56 -13.67 -3.18 -11.47
C ASN A 56 -12.38 -2.40 -11.79
N TRP A 57 -11.82 -1.66 -10.83
CA TRP A 57 -10.54 -0.97 -11.01
C TRP A 57 -9.41 -1.94 -11.36
N GLN A 58 -9.38 -3.10 -10.71
CA GLN A 58 -8.37 -4.11 -11.02
C GLN A 58 -8.54 -4.70 -12.42
N ILE A 59 -9.77 -4.97 -12.84
CA ILE A 59 -10.05 -5.48 -14.20
C ILE A 59 -9.64 -4.44 -15.25
N ARG A 60 -9.92 -3.17 -14.99
CA ARG A 60 -9.65 -2.05 -15.91
C ARG A 60 -8.25 -1.47 -15.80
N LYS A 61 -7.42 -1.95 -14.87
CA LYS A 61 -6.09 -1.40 -14.54
C LYS A 61 -6.12 0.12 -14.22
N GLN A 62 -7.14 0.56 -13.47
CA GLN A 62 -7.38 1.97 -13.13
C GLN A 62 -7.19 2.31 -11.63
N GLY A 63 -6.72 1.36 -10.83
CA GLY A 63 -6.55 1.49 -9.39
C GLY A 63 -5.17 1.07 -8.90
N PRO A 64 -4.97 0.98 -7.57
CA PRO A 64 -3.69 0.56 -7.01
C PRO A 64 -3.38 -0.87 -7.42
N ILE A 65 -2.11 -1.16 -7.68
CA ILE A 65 -1.70 -2.51 -8.12
C ILE A 65 -1.78 -3.48 -6.94
N ALA A 66 -2.42 -4.62 -7.16
CA ALA A 66 -2.49 -5.68 -6.16
C ALA A 66 -1.16 -6.46 -6.10
N GLU A 67 -0.81 -6.92 -4.90
CA GLU A 67 0.32 -7.81 -4.67
C GLU A 67 0.11 -9.18 -5.35
N PRO A 68 1.19 -9.84 -5.81
CA PRO A 68 1.12 -11.11 -6.52
C PRO A 68 0.40 -12.19 -5.69
N LYS A 69 -0.42 -13.01 -6.37
CA LYS A 69 -1.37 -13.93 -5.73
C LYS A 69 -0.74 -15.18 -5.12
N ASP A 70 0.47 -15.54 -5.57
CA ASP A 70 1.04 -16.89 -5.40
C ASP A 70 1.28 -17.28 -3.93
N HIS A 71 1.24 -16.31 -3.03
CA HIS A 71 1.50 -16.49 -1.60
C HIS A 71 0.27 -16.35 -0.71
N TRP A 72 -0.92 -16.10 -1.27
CA TRP A 72 -2.13 -15.77 -0.51
C TRP A 72 -3.14 -16.92 -0.45
N ARG A 73 -3.87 -17.03 0.67
CA ARG A 73 -4.99 -18.00 0.78
C ARG A 73 -6.21 -17.51 -0.02
N GLY A 74 -6.63 -18.32 -0.99
CA GLY A 74 -7.85 -18.10 -1.78
C GLY A 74 -7.73 -16.97 -2.79
N ASN A 75 -8.85 -16.56 -3.39
CA ASN A 75 -8.92 -15.50 -4.41
C ASN A 75 -8.85 -14.08 -3.82
N ARG A 76 -8.30 -13.91 -2.62
CA ARG A 76 -8.16 -12.59 -1.99
C ARG A 76 -7.04 -11.81 -2.66
N ARG A 77 -7.26 -10.51 -2.81
CA ARG A 77 -6.26 -9.56 -3.31
C ARG A 77 -5.85 -8.64 -2.18
N TYR A 78 -4.57 -8.34 -2.13
CA TYR A 78 -3.97 -7.44 -1.16
C TYR A 78 -3.26 -6.31 -1.87
N PHE A 79 -3.17 -5.19 -1.18
CA PHE A 79 -2.60 -3.95 -1.70
C PHE A 79 -1.65 -3.42 -0.65
N SER A 80 -0.38 -3.24 -1.00
CA SER A 80 0.56 -2.54 -0.13
C SER A 80 0.16 -1.08 0.03
N ILE A 81 0.40 -0.54 1.22
CA ILE A 81 0.21 0.88 1.50
C ILE A 81 0.98 1.71 0.47
N ALA A 82 2.21 1.32 0.13
CA ALA A 82 3.00 2.03 -0.88
C ALA A 82 2.34 2.08 -2.26
N ASN A 83 1.76 0.97 -2.74
CA ASN A 83 1.08 0.95 -4.04
C ASN A 83 -0.22 1.78 -4.01
N ILE A 84 -0.88 1.83 -2.85
CA ILE A 84 -2.08 2.66 -2.67
C ILE A 84 -1.70 4.13 -2.66
N THR A 85 -0.76 4.56 -1.82
CA THR A 85 -0.34 5.96 -1.73
C THR A 85 0.28 6.43 -3.03
N ALA A 86 1.11 5.61 -3.68
CA ALA A 86 1.67 5.93 -4.99
C ALA A 86 0.59 6.16 -6.06
N TRP A 87 -0.49 5.36 -6.03
CA TRP A 87 -1.64 5.55 -6.91
C TRP A 87 -2.42 6.83 -6.58
N LEU A 88 -2.64 7.13 -5.30
CA LEU A 88 -3.33 8.36 -4.87
C LEU A 88 -2.52 9.62 -5.26
N ASP A 89 -1.21 9.59 -5.04
CA ASP A 89 -0.31 10.72 -5.26
C ASP A 89 0.24 10.79 -6.70
N GLN A 90 -0.09 9.81 -7.56
CA GLN A 90 0.40 9.69 -8.94
C GLN A 90 1.94 9.68 -9.03
N VAL A 91 2.58 8.99 -8.10
CA VAL A 91 4.03 8.79 -8.06
C VAL A 91 4.38 7.31 -8.24
N GLU A 92 5.66 7.01 -8.45
CA GLU A 92 6.13 5.63 -8.47
C GLU A 92 6.23 5.08 -7.04
N ALA A 93 5.85 3.81 -6.85
CA ALA A 93 5.83 3.18 -5.53
C ALA A 93 7.16 3.29 -4.77
N TRP A 94 8.31 3.14 -5.46
CA TRP A 94 9.64 3.26 -4.85
C TRP A 94 9.89 4.62 -4.18
N LYS A 95 9.23 5.71 -4.62
CA LYS A 95 9.36 7.02 -4.00
C LYS A 95 8.72 7.08 -2.62
N VAL A 96 7.58 6.41 -2.43
CA VAL A 96 6.92 6.28 -1.12
C VAL A 96 7.83 5.54 -0.14
N TYR A 97 8.49 4.48 -0.62
CA TYR A 97 9.47 3.74 0.16
C TYR A 97 10.67 4.60 0.53
N GLN A 98 11.23 5.34 -0.43
CA GLN A 98 12.35 6.26 -0.19
C GLN A 98 12.00 7.33 0.85
N GLU A 99 10.82 7.95 0.73
CA GLU A 99 10.32 8.93 1.70
C GLU A 99 10.24 8.33 3.10
N TRP A 100 9.64 7.14 3.24
CA TRP A 100 9.54 6.47 4.52
C TRP A 100 10.92 6.14 5.11
N ILE A 101 11.86 5.64 4.32
CA ILE A 101 13.23 5.38 4.79
C ILE A 101 13.88 6.70 5.25
N GLY A 102 13.75 7.78 4.48
CA GLY A 102 14.29 9.10 4.83
C GLY A 102 13.76 9.62 6.17
N THR A 103 12.48 9.37 6.48
CA THR A 103 11.90 9.75 7.79
C THR A 103 12.39 8.91 8.97
N ARG A 104 12.90 7.69 8.74
CA ARG A 104 13.22 6.72 9.80
C ARG A 104 14.71 6.46 10.00
N PHE A 105 15.51 6.59 8.96
CA PHE A 105 16.94 6.32 8.99
C PHE A 105 17.73 7.60 8.69
N TYR A 106 18.60 7.97 9.63
CA TYR A 106 19.52 9.09 9.46
C TYR A 106 20.42 8.86 8.22
N ASN A 107 20.57 9.86 7.36
CA ASN A 107 21.33 9.82 6.09
C ASN A 107 20.80 8.88 5.00
N ALA A 108 19.53 8.49 5.05
CA ALA A 108 18.93 7.67 3.98
C ALA A 108 18.08 8.46 2.98
N GLU A 109 17.97 9.77 3.18
CA GLU A 109 17.33 10.69 2.25
C GLU A 109 18.09 10.70 0.91
N ASN A 110 17.37 10.60 -0.21
CA ASN A 110 17.92 10.62 -1.58
C ASN A 110 18.76 9.39 -2.00
N LYS A 111 18.62 8.24 -1.33
CA LYS A 111 19.24 7.00 -1.80
C LYS A 111 18.71 6.57 -3.18
N PRO A 112 19.56 6.01 -4.06
CA PRO A 112 19.12 5.48 -5.35
C PRO A 112 18.16 4.29 -5.15
N LYS A 113 17.31 4.03 -6.14
CA LYS A 113 16.27 2.98 -6.09
C LYS A 113 16.83 1.64 -5.59
N ASP A 114 17.89 1.12 -6.20
CA ASP A 114 18.50 -0.18 -5.84
C ASP A 114 18.94 -0.26 -4.36
N GLU A 115 19.45 0.83 -3.79
CA GLU A 115 19.81 0.86 -2.37
C GLU A 115 18.58 0.87 -1.45
N CYS A 116 17.54 1.61 -1.82
CA CYS A 116 16.27 1.63 -1.10
C CYS A 116 15.65 0.23 -1.06
N GLU A 117 15.68 -0.49 -2.19
CA GLU A 117 15.15 -1.84 -2.30
C GLU A 117 15.90 -2.81 -1.38
N LYS A 118 17.24 -2.79 -1.41
CA LYS A 118 18.09 -3.61 -0.53
C LYS A 118 17.86 -3.31 0.96
N LEU A 119 17.71 -2.04 1.31
CA LEU A 119 17.45 -1.64 2.69
C LEU A 119 16.12 -2.16 3.19
N ILE A 120 15.05 -2.01 2.42
CA ILE A 120 13.72 -2.50 2.80
C ILE A 120 13.69 -4.02 2.90
N ASP A 121 14.30 -4.71 1.94
CA ASP A 121 14.42 -6.17 2.00
C ASP A 121 15.14 -6.61 3.28
N THR A 122 16.24 -5.93 3.64
CA THR A 122 16.95 -6.17 4.91
C THR A 122 16.08 -5.88 6.13
N VAL A 123 15.33 -4.77 6.11
CA VAL A 123 14.43 -4.36 7.20
C VAL A 123 13.29 -5.36 7.41
N ILE A 124 12.73 -5.90 6.33
CA ILE A 124 11.69 -6.94 6.36
C ILE A 124 12.27 -8.27 6.86
N LYS A 125 13.45 -8.67 6.37
CA LYS A 125 14.15 -9.91 6.74
C LYS A 125 14.59 -9.94 8.20
N THR A 126 15.05 -8.81 8.74
CA THR A 126 15.48 -8.69 10.14
C THR A 126 14.32 -8.81 11.13
N GLY A 127 13.06 -8.70 10.68
CA GLY A 127 11.89 -8.80 11.55
C GLY A 127 11.75 -7.63 12.53
N THR A 128 12.53 -6.57 12.34
CA THR A 128 12.56 -5.36 13.18
C THR A 128 11.21 -4.65 13.22
N TYR A 129 10.41 -4.81 12.17
CA TYR A 129 9.06 -4.29 12.07
C TYR A 129 8.06 -5.42 11.85
N LYS A 130 6.80 -5.21 12.28
CA LYS A 130 5.73 -6.19 12.12
C LYS A 130 5.62 -6.57 10.65
N GLN A 131 5.97 -7.82 10.35
CA GLN A 131 5.65 -8.41 9.06
C GLN A 131 4.15 -8.22 8.80
N PRO A 132 3.75 -7.90 7.56
CA PRO A 132 2.35 -7.76 7.24
C PRO A 132 1.67 -9.08 7.66
N LYS A 133 0.53 -9.01 8.37
CA LYS A 133 -0.16 -10.16 9.00
C LYS A 133 -0.64 -11.18 7.95
N TRP A 134 0.28 -11.92 7.33
CA TRP A 134 -0.04 -12.87 6.28
C TRP A 134 1.03 -13.94 6.23
N LYS A 135 0.76 -15.06 6.92
CA LYS A 135 0.96 -16.43 6.41
C LYS A 135 0.61 -17.42 7.53
N ARG A 136 -0.40 -18.25 7.27
CA ARG A 136 -0.38 -19.65 7.71
C ARG A 136 -0.23 -20.54 6.47
N LYS A 137 1.01 -20.62 6.00
CA LYS A 137 1.64 -21.84 5.47
C LYS A 137 3.16 -21.68 5.65
N GLY A 138 3.67 -22.22 6.75
CA GLY A 138 5.11 -22.28 7.08
C GLY A 138 5.72 -20.97 7.61
N TRP A 139 6.46 -21.08 8.71
CA TRP A 139 7.17 -19.96 9.37
C TRP A 139 8.33 -19.38 8.52
N PHE A 140 8.64 -20.00 7.37
CA PHE A 140 9.85 -19.76 6.58
C PHE A 140 9.64 -19.06 5.23
N CYS A 141 8.39 -18.73 4.87
CA CYS A 141 8.12 -18.13 3.56
C CYS A 141 7.99 -16.61 3.70
N ILE A 142 9.09 -15.88 3.58
CA ILE A 142 9.06 -14.43 3.30
C ILE A 142 8.56 -14.30 1.84
N PRO A 143 7.40 -13.69 1.56
CA PRO A 143 6.98 -13.47 0.18
C PRO A 143 7.96 -12.54 -0.52
N ASP A 144 8.27 -12.81 -1.80
CA ASP A 144 9.10 -11.90 -2.59
C ASP A 144 8.42 -10.53 -2.64
N PHE A 145 9.13 -9.54 -2.16
CA PHE A 145 8.69 -8.17 -2.15
C PHE A 145 9.06 -7.55 -3.49
N SER A 146 8.05 -7.24 -4.32
CA SER A 146 8.29 -6.59 -5.61
C SER A 146 7.91 -5.12 -5.52
N PHE A 147 8.88 -4.23 -5.69
CA PHE A 147 8.64 -2.79 -5.90
C PHE A 147 7.96 -2.52 -7.24
N GLU A 148 8.03 -3.49 -8.14
CA GLU A 148 7.29 -3.53 -9.38
C GLU A 148 6.00 -4.30 -9.09
N GLY A 149 4.90 -3.60 -8.81
CA GLY A 149 3.60 -4.25 -8.72
C GLY A 149 3.42 -5.23 -9.88
N ALA A 150 3.02 -6.48 -9.60
CA ALA A 150 3.13 -7.57 -10.56
C ALA A 150 2.25 -7.38 -11.81
N ALA A 151 2.83 -6.76 -12.84
CA ALA A 151 3.03 -7.22 -14.22
C ALA A 151 2.82 -6.10 -15.26
N LYS A 152 3.95 -5.73 -15.89
CA LYS A 152 4.18 -5.10 -17.21
C LYS A 152 3.32 -3.93 -17.64
#